data_AF-A0A1Q5K764-F1
#
_entry.id   AF-A0A1Q5K764-F1
#
_cell.length_a   1.000
_cell.length_b   1.000
_cell.length_c   1.000
_cell.angle_alpha   90.00
_cell.angle_beta   90.00
_cell.angle_gamma   90.00
#
_symmetry.space_group_name_H-M   'P 1'
#
loop_
_entity.id
_entity.type
_entity.pdbx_description
1 polymer ?
#
loop_
_entity_poly.entity_id
_entity_poly.type
_entity_poly.pdbx_seq_one_letter_code
_entity_poly.pdbx_strand_id
1 'polypeptide(L)'
;MPKTDFSRKVTLVVYGDLASKVVTDDRRAYSSTLVDAEAERSRGRHVCVVDADGFSKLLKGRPAPCLELKRAGAGRVRPVAAATAEGRILGRPLQVRRTGRRLSGDLTLDLSRLDQATTAHEATIGALIAHLSRQDIEACTYAPGAPEFDAGWSRGEEVFVAEIKSLTGAREDQQIRLGIGQILDYTHQLRTAFPSTVIRPILVLEKPPSDARWAALADSVGLRLTWAPGFSGI
;
A
#
# COMPACT_ATOMS: atom_id res chain seq x y z
N MET A 1 -31.46 -0.13 22.97
CA MET A 1 -30.05 -0.08 22.54
C MET A 1 -29.19 0.26 23.73
N PRO A 2 -28.13 -0.50 24.07
CA PRO A 2 -27.24 -0.14 25.17
C PRO A 2 -26.46 1.12 24.78
N LYS A 3 -26.46 2.09 25.68
CA LYS A 3 -25.72 3.35 25.58
C LYS A 3 -24.24 3.03 25.81
N THR A 4 -23.37 3.34 24.86
CA THR A 4 -21.92 3.11 25.00
C THR A 4 -21.39 3.95 26.15
N ASP A 5 -21.10 3.30 27.27
CA ASP A 5 -20.48 3.92 28.44
C ASP A 5 -18.97 4.00 28.24
N PHE A 6 -18.45 5.23 28.18
CA PHE A 6 -17.01 5.54 28.08
C PHE A 6 -16.40 5.86 29.46
N SER A 7 -16.89 5.25 30.54
CA SER A 7 -16.46 5.51 31.92
C SER A 7 -15.05 5.04 32.30
N ARG A 8 -14.22 4.58 31.37
CA ARG A 8 -12.79 4.36 31.64
C ARG A 8 -11.98 5.46 30.97
N LYS A 9 -11.25 6.24 31.78
CA LYS A 9 -10.32 7.29 31.37
C LYS A 9 -9.35 6.75 30.30
N VAL A 10 -9.70 6.85 29.04
CA VAL A 10 -8.79 6.59 27.91
C VAL A 10 -8.06 7.90 27.64
N THR A 11 -6.80 7.97 28.06
CA THR A 11 -5.90 9.03 27.59
C THR A 11 -5.37 8.60 26.23
N LEU A 12 -6.06 9.03 25.17
CA LEU A 12 -5.58 8.86 23.80
C LEU A 12 -4.47 9.89 23.55
N VAL A 13 -3.22 9.44 23.49
CA VAL A 13 -2.12 10.26 22.97
C VAL A 13 -1.91 9.86 21.52
N VAL A 14 -2.37 10.70 20.59
CA VAL A 14 -2.02 10.59 19.17
C VAL A 14 -0.75 11.40 18.97
N TYR A 15 0.39 10.73 18.81
CA TYR A 15 1.62 11.37 18.36
C TYR A 15 1.88 10.94 16.91
N GLY A 16 1.49 11.79 15.98
CA GLY A 16 1.89 11.71 14.57
C GLY A 16 2.72 12.94 14.26
N ASP A 17 3.94 12.75 13.74
CA ASP A 17 4.69 13.84 13.14
C ASP A 17 3.91 14.36 11.93
N LEU A 18 3.28 15.52 12.12
CA LEU A 18 2.52 16.24 11.12
C LEU A 18 3.30 17.48 10.65
N ALA A 19 4.63 17.44 10.51
CA ALA A 19 5.35 18.40 9.67
C ALA A 19 6.84 18.07 9.55
N SER A 20 7.24 17.49 8.42
CA SER A 20 8.45 17.85 7.65
C SER A 20 9.77 18.15 8.38
N LYS A 21 9.99 17.64 9.59
CA LYS A 21 11.28 17.72 10.28
C LYS A 21 11.82 16.31 10.44
N VAL A 22 12.70 15.97 9.51
CA VAL A 22 13.64 14.87 9.63
C VAL A 22 14.18 14.82 11.06
N VAL A 23 13.83 13.76 11.79
CA VAL A 23 14.59 13.30 12.97
C VAL A 23 15.19 11.94 12.60
N THR A 24 16.19 12.10 11.74
CA THR A 24 17.38 11.28 11.46
C THR A 24 17.31 9.76 11.62
N ASP A 25 17.33 9.13 10.46
CA ASP A 25 18.01 7.87 10.19
C ASP A 25 19.52 8.15 10.04
N ASP A 26 20.40 7.41 10.71
CA ASP A 26 21.75 7.16 10.18
C ASP A 26 22.02 5.65 9.87
N ARG A 27 21.08 4.74 10.21
CA ARG A 27 20.81 3.40 9.59
C ARG A 27 19.54 2.69 10.16
N ARG A 28 18.41 3.41 10.32
CA ARG A 28 17.11 3.13 10.97
C ARG A 28 17.08 3.29 12.50
N ALA A 29 17.40 4.49 12.97
CA ALA A 29 17.09 4.92 14.34
C ALA A 29 15.56 5.11 14.49
N TYR A 30 14.93 4.37 15.39
CA TYR A 30 13.48 4.43 15.64
C TYR A 30 13.17 5.37 16.82
N SER A 31 12.04 6.08 16.73
CA SER A 31 11.63 7.16 17.64
C SER A 31 11.63 6.74 19.11
N SER A 32 12.18 7.60 19.98
CA SER A 32 12.12 7.50 21.45
C SER A 32 10.70 7.26 21.97
N THR A 33 9.69 7.73 21.24
CA THR A 33 8.27 7.52 21.54
C THR A 33 7.89 6.04 21.65
N LEU A 34 8.46 5.15 20.83
CA LEU A 34 8.17 3.71 20.88
C LEU A 34 8.82 3.03 22.08
N VAL A 35 9.98 3.52 22.51
CA VAL A 35 10.68 3.06 23.71
C VAL A 35 9.88 3.47 24.96
N ASP A 36 9.38 4.71 24.98
CA ASP A 36 8.52 5.20 26.06
C ASP A 36 7.18 4.44 26.10
N ALA A 37 6.56 4.17 24.95
CA ALA A 37 5.34 3.37 24.87
C ALA A 37 5.53 1.96 25.45
N GLU A 38 6.66 1.32 25.18
CA GLU A 38 7.01 0.01 25.74
C GLU A 38 7.32 0.07 27.25
N ALA A 39 7.97 1.14 27.71
CA ALA A 39 8.22 1.36 29.13
C ALA A 39 6.90 1.55 29.91
N GLU A 40 5.95 2.28 29.34
CA GLU A 40 4.62 2.46 29.92
C GLU A 40 3.79 1.17 29.92
N ARG A 41 3.86 0.35 28.85
CA ARG A 41 3.29 -1.01 28.84
C ARG A 41 3.87 -1.87 29.96
N SER A 42 5.20 -1.83 30.12
CA SER A 42 5.92 -2.57 31.17
C SER A 42 5.53 -2.12 32.58
N ARG A 43 5.06 -0.88 32.74
CA ARG A 43 4.51 -0.33 34.01
C ARG A 43 3.03 -0.70 34.24
N GLY A 44 2.45 -1.57 33.42
CA GLY A 44 1.07 -2.05 33.55
C GLY A 44 0.01 -1.12 32.95
N ARG A 45 0.41 -0.10 32.19
CA ARG A 45 -0.53 0.80 31.50
C ARG A 45 -0.94 0.21 30.15
N HIS A 46 -2.21 0.36 29.80
CA HIS A 46 -2.69 -0.03 28.48
C HIS A 46 -2.31 1.06 27.47
N VAL A 47 -1.22 0.84 26.75
CA VAL A 47 -0.80 1.68 25.62
C VAL A 47 -1.06 0.93 24.33
N CYS A 48 -1.82 1.55 23.42
CA CYS A 48 -2.05 0.97 22.11
C CYS A 48 -1.32 1.74 21.02
N VAL A 49 -0.45 1.04 20.28
CA VAL A 49 0.28 1.59 19.15
C VAL A 49 -0.42 1.13 17.89
N VAL A 50 -0.73 2.06 16.99
CA VAL A 50 -1.33 1.80 15.69
C VAL A 50 -0.47 2.47 14.62
N ASP A 51 -0.45 1.89 13.42
CA ASP A 51 0.18 2.48 12.25
C ASP A 51 -0.81 3.38 11.48
N ALA A 52 -0.41 3.86 10.31
CA ALA A 52 -1.24 4.72 9.47
C ALA A 52 -2.55 4.03 9.04
N ASP A 53 -2.53 2.73 8.74
CA ASP A 53 -3.73 1.96 8.38
C ASP A 53 -4.65 1.78 9.59
N GLY A 54 -4.09 1.42 10.75
CA GLY A 54 -4.82 1.38 12.02
C GLY A 54 -5.49 2.72 12.33
N PHE A 55 -4.78 3.84 12.18
CA PHE A 55 -5.36 5.17 12.34
C PHE A 55 -6.49 5.45 11.34
N SER A 56 -6.33 5.08 10.06
CA SER A 56 -7.36 5.18 9.03
C SER A 56 -8.62 4.36 9.37
N LYS A 57 -8.45 3.16 9.95
CA LYS A 57 -9.56 2.33 10.44
C LYS A 57 -10.32 3.03 11.56
N LEU A 58 -9.62 3.60 12.54
CA LEU A 58 -10.25 4.34 13.64
C LEU A 58 -11.06 5.55 13.14
N LEU A 59 -10.53 6.32 12.18
CA LEU A 59 -11.26 7.43 11.57
C LEU A 59 -12.56 6.99 10.87
N LYS A 60 -12.60 5.74 10.39
CA LYS A 60 -13.77 5.13 9.73
C LYS A 60 -14.67 4.38 10.71
N GLY A 61 -14.46 4.53 12.03
CA GLY A 61 -15.23 3.83 13.07
C GLY A 61 -14.98 2.32 13.11
N ARG A 62 -13.89 1.84 12.53
CA ARG A 62 -13.51 0.42 12.52
C ARG A 62 -12.44 0.14 13.58
N PRO A 63 -12.42 -1.06 14.17
CA PRO A 63 -11.38 -1.45 15.12
C PRO A 63 -10.01 -1.47 14.42
N ALA A 64 -8.99 -0.96 15.11
CA ALA A 64 -7.60 -1.03 14.68
C ALA A 64 -6.84 -2.06 15.51
N PRO A 65 -5.96 -2.87 14.90
CA PRO A 65 -5.14 -3.81 15.63
C PRO A 65 -4.14 -3.06 16.50
N CYS A 66 -4.00 -3.50 17.75
CA CYS A 66 -2.98 -2.99 18.64
C CYS A 66 -1.65 -3.65 18.31
N LEU A 67 -0.68 -2.88 17.81
CA LEU A 67 0.62 -3.42 17.40
C LEU A 67 1.41 -3.89 18.62
N GLU A 68 2.00 -5.08 18.49
CA GLU A 68 2.96 -5.59 19.46
C GLU A 68 4.26 -4.82 19.32
N LEU A 69 4.96 -4.60 20.41
CA LEU A 69 6.25 -3.93 20.41
C LEU A 69 7.32 -4.99 20.73
N LYS A 70 8.15 -5.35 19.74
CA LYS A 70 9.26 -6.29 19.96
C LYS A 70 10.54 -5.52 20.23
N ARG A 71 11.25 -5.88 21.29
CA ARG A 71 12.60 -5.37 21.55
C ARG A 71 13.54 -5.87 20.45
N ALA A 72 14.20 -4.95 19.76
CA ALA A 72 15.39 -5.24 18.96
C ALA A 72 16.63 -4.98 19.83
N GLY A 73 17.74 -5.67 19.55
CA GLY A 73 18.98 -5.52 20.32
C GLY A 73 19.41 -4.05 20.49
N ALA A 74 20.08 -3.75 21.61
CA ALA A 74 20.52 -2.42 22.04
C ALA A 74 19.41 -1.44 22.50
N GLY A 75 18.40 -1.91 23.23
CA GLY A 75 17.37 -1.05 23.85
C GLY A 75 16.33 -0.49 22.87
N ARG A 76 16.21 -1.12 21.70
CA ARG A 76 15.35 -0.66 20.60
C ARG A 76 14.01 -1.40 20.66
N VAL A 77 12.94 -0.79 20.16
CA VAL A 77 11.61 -1.40 20.11
C VAL A 77 10.99 -1.16 18.74
N ARG A 78 10.45 -2.22 18.11
CA ARG A 78 9.77 -2.14 16.82
C ARG A 78 8.31 -2.59 16.93
N PRO A 79 7.35 -1.89 16.32
CA PRO A 79 6.02 -2.42 16.14
C PRO A 79 6.09 -3.64 15.22
N VAL A 80 5.38 -4.69 15.58
CA VAL A 80 5.18 -5.89 14.78
C VAL A 80 3.68 -6.06 14.68
N ALA A 81 3.18 -6.14 13.44
CA ALA A 81 1.81 -6.55 13.21
C ALA A 81 1.58 -7.86 13.95
N ALA A 82 0.55 -7.91 14.80
CA ALA A 82 0.13 -9.16 15.41
C ALA A 82 -0.02 -10.16 14.26
N ALA A 83 0.76 -11.25 14.32
CA ALA A 83 0.80 -12.24 13.27
C ALA A 83 -0.63 -12.74 13.07
N THR A 84 -1.29 -12.27 12.00
CA THR A 84 -2.57 -12.81 11.61
C THR A 84 -2.23 -14.13 10.95
N ALA A 85 -2.37 -15.19 11.75
CA ALA A 85 -2.42 -16.55 11.31
C ALA A 85 -3.40 -16.63 10.12
N GLU A 86 -2.93 -17.23 9.03
CA GLU A 86 -3.59 -17.34 7.71
C GLU A 86 -3.40 -16.12 6.77
N GLY A 87 -2.15 -15.72 6.56
CA GLY A 87 -1.79 -14.72 5.54
C GLY A 87 -2.22 -15.17 4.15
N ARG A 88 -3.16 -14.44 3.54
CA ARG A 88 -3.45 -14.53 2.11
C ARG A 88 -2.76 -13.36 1.42
N ILE A 89 -2.40 -13.52 0.14
CA ILE A 89 -1.84 -12.41 -0.65
C ILE A 89 -2.97 -11.56 -1.23
N LEU A 90 -3.96 -12.23 -1.82
CA LEU A 90 -5.10 -11.60 -2.49
C LEU A 90 -6.26 -11.43 -1.52
N GLY A 91 -6.86 -10.23 -1.57
CA GLY A 91 -8.01 -9.83 -0.78
C GLY A 91 -9.33 -10.03 -1.51
N ARG A 92 -10.16 -8.99 -1.51
CA ARG A 92 -11.48 -9.02 -2.14
C ARG A 92 -11.40 -8.67 -3.63
N PRO A 93 -12.44 -8.93 -4.43
CA PRO A 93 -12.49 -8.50 -5.82
C PRO A 93 -12.24 -7.00 -5.96
N LEU A 94 -11.40 -6.64 -6.91
CA LEU A 94 -11.06 -5.26 -7.24
C LEU A 94 -12.25 -4.57 -7.90
N GLN A 95 -12.47 -3.32 -7.55
CA GLN A 95 -13.59 -2.52 -8.06
C GLN A 95 -13.06 -1.14 -8.45
N VAL A 96 -13.46 -0.64 -9.62
CA VAL A 96 -13.15 0.72 -10.04
C VAL A 96 -13.77 1.70 -9.06
N ARG A 97 -12.98 2.64 -8.54
CA ARG A 97 -13.53 3.69 -7.70
C ARG A 97 -14.14 4.74 -8.61
N ARG A 98 -15.42 5.06 -8.38
CA ARG A 98 -16.01 6.26 -8.98
C ARG A 98 -15.43 7.47 -8.26
N THR A 99 -14.54 8.21 -8.92
CA THR A 99 -14.06 9.50 -8.44
C THR A 99 -15.24 10.45 -8.27
N GLY A 100 -15.67 10.66 -7.03
CA GLY A 100 -16.64 11.70 -6.70
C GLY A 100 -16.06 13.08 -6.98
N ARG A 101 -16.76 13.87 -7.78
CA ARG A 101 -16.44 15.27 -8.09
C ARG A 101 -16.27 16.04 -6.77
N ARG A 102 -15.04 16.41 -6.38
CA ARG A 102 -14.83 17.31 -5.23
C ARG A 102 -15.38 18.69 -5.61
N LEU A 103 -16.23 19.25 -4.74
CA LEU A 103 -16.67 20.64 -4.83
C LEU A 103 -15.43 21.52 -4.66
N SER A 104 -15.11 22.27 -5.72
CA SER A 104 -14.00 23.21 -5.76
C SER A 104 -14.11 24.22 -4.63
N GLY A 105 -13.11 24.23 -3.76
CA GLY A 105 -12.98 25.18 -2.68
C GLY A 105 -11.54 25.16 -2.18
N ASP A 106 -10.72 25.97 -2.83
CA ASP A 106 -9.60 26.68 -2.20
C ASP A 106 -8.33 25.88 -1.84
N LEU A 107 -7.64 25.32 -2.84
CA LEU A 107 -6.19 25.06 -2.79
C LEU A 107 -5.61 25.12 -4.21
N THR A 108 -4.84 26.18 -4.52
CA THR A 108 -4.18 26.44 -5.80
C THR A 108 -2.92 25.58 -5.99
N LEU A 109 -2.98 24.30 -5.64
CA LEU A 109 -2.16 23.27 -6.25
C LEU A 109 -2.85 22.92 -7.59
N ASP A 110 -2.14 22.43 -8.61
CA ASP A 110 -2.77 22.04 -9.89
C ASP A 110 -3.60 20.75 -9.71
N LEU A 111 -4.72 20.89 -8.99
CA LEU A 111 -5.68 19.85 -8.66
C LEU A 111 -6.24 19.23 -9.94
N SER A 112 -6.30 20.00 -11.04
CA SER A 112 -6.75 19.51 -12.34
C SER A 112 -5.81 18.42 -12.89
N ARG A 113 -4.48 18.59 -12.77
CA ARG A 113 -3.53 17.54 -13.15
C ARG A 113 -3.62 16.31 -12.25
N LEU A 114 -3.83 16.51 -10.95
CA LEU A 114 -4.02 15.41 -10.00
C LEU A 114 -5.33 14.65 -10.25
N ASP A 115 -6.41 15.37 -10.59
CA ASP A 115 -7.71 14.79 -10.93
C ASP A 115 -7.63 14.03 -12.26
N GLN A 116 -6.91 14.56 -13.26
CA GLN A 116 -6.65 13.86 -14.52
C GLN A 116 -5.83 12.59 -14.32
N ALA A 117 -4.75 12.66 -13.53
CA ALA A 117 -3.93 11.49 -13.20
C ALA A 117 -4.72 10.44 -12.42
N THR A 118 -5.59 10.87 -11.49
CA THR A 118 -6.46 9.97 -10.73
C THR A 118 -7.50 9.32 -11.65
N THR A 119 -8.11 10.09 -12.55
CA THR A 119 -9.09 9.58 -13.53
C THR A 119 -8.44 8.59 -14.49
N ALA A 120 -7.25 8.89 -14.99
CA ALA A 120 -6.49 8.01 -15.87
C ALA A 120 -6.06 6.72 -15.16
N HIS A 121 -5.66 6.80 -13.89
CA HIS A 121 -5.35 5.63 -13.05
C HIS A 121 -6.57 4.73 -12.86
N GLU A 122 -7.73 5.27 -12.45
CA GLU A 122 -8.96 4.50 -12.29
C GLU A 122 -9.49 3.93 -13.62
N ALA A 123 -9.35 4.66 -14.72
CA ALA A 123 -9.68 4.16 -16.05
C ALA A 123 -8.76 2.99 -16.46
N THR A 124 -7.48 3.06 -16.12
CA THR A 124 -6.51 1.97 -16.36
C THR A 124 -6.86 0.73 -15.53
N ILE A 125 -7.26 0.90 -14.26
CA ILE A 125 -7.78 -0.18 -13.41
C ILE A 125 -9.01 -0.83 -14.07
N GLY A 126 -9.98 -0.02 -14.51
CA GLY A 126 -11.19 -0.54 -15.15
C GLY A 126 -10.89 -1.32 -16.43
N ALA A 127 -9.97 -0.82 -17.25
CA ALA A 127 -9.51 -1.51 -18.46
C ALA A 127 -8.79 -2.83 -18.14
N LEU A 128 -7.97 -2.85 -17.08
CA LEU A 128 -7.28 -4.07 -16.63
C LEU A 128 -8.28 -5.12 -16.12
N ILE A 129 -9.26 -4.72 -15.30
CA ILE A 129 -10.33 -5.61 -14.82
C ILE A 129 -11.06 -6.22 -16.02
N ALA A 130 -11.49 -5.39 -16.98
CA ALA A 130 -12.20 -5.87 -18.17
C ALA A 130 -11.32 -6.81 -19.01
N HIS A 131 -10.02 -6.54 -19.12
CA HIS A 131 -9.08 -7.39 -19.84
C HIS A 131 -8.93 -8.77 -19.20
N LEU A 132 -8.75 -8.83 -17.87
CA LEU A 132 -8.61 -10.07 -17.11
C LEU A 132 -9.92 -10.86 -17.10
N SER A 133 -11.07 -10.20 -16.95
CA SER A 133 -12.38 -10.86 -16.97
C SER A 133 -12.69 -11.53 -18.31
N ARG A 134 -12.21 -11.01 -19.45
CA ARG A 134 -12.33 -11.70 -20.76
C ARG A 134 -11.56 -13.02 -20.84
N GLN A 135 -10.63 -13.25 -19.92
CA GLN A 135 -9.85 -14.47 -19.79
C GLN A 135 -10.33 -15.33 -18.60
N ASP A 136 -11.51 -15.03 -18.03
CA ASP A 136 -12.05 -15.65 -16.81
C ASP A 136 -11.13 -15.52 -15.58
N ILE A 137 -10.31 -14.45 -15.53
CA ILE A 137 -9.43 -14.14 -14.41
C ILE A 137 -10.05 -13.03 -13.55
N GLU A 138 -10.17 -13.27 -12.25
CA GLU A 138 -10.64 -12.27 -11.28
C GLU A 138 -9.48 -11.41 -10.75
N ALA A 139 -9.59 -10.10 -10.92
CA ALA A 139 -8.69 -9.14 -10.29
C ALA A 139 -9.11 -8.88 -8.85
N CYS A 140 -8.16 -8.90 -7.93
CA CYS A 140 -8.34 -8.74 -6.49
C CYS A 140 -7.51 -7.56 -5.95
N THR A 141 -7.93 -7.01 -4.81
CA THR A 141 -7.11 -6.12 -3.99
C THR A 141 -6.05 -6.93 -3.21
N TYR A 142 -5.19 -6.25 -2.47
CA TYR A 142 -4.38 -6.87 -1.42
C TYR A 142 -5.25 -7.36 -0.25
N ALA A 143 -4.76 -8.40 0.44
CA ALA A 143 -5.34 -8.89 1.68
C ALA A 143 -4.89 -8.05 2.89
N PRO A 144 -5.63 -8.05 4.01
CA PRO A 144 -5.16 -7.44 5.25
C PRO A 144 -3.79 -8.00 5.67
N GLY A 145 -2.81 -7.12 5.89
CA GLY A 145 -1.45 -7.50 6.27
C GLY A 145 -0.52 -7.83 5.09
N ALA A 146 -1.03 -7.87 3.85
CA ALA A 146 -0.22 -7.89 2.65
C ALA A 146 0.17 -6.45 2.23
N PRO A 147 1.24 -6.25 1.43
CA PRO A 147 1.58 -4.95 0.88
C PRO A 147 0.46 -4.36 0.02
N GLU A 148 0.32 -3.03 0.03
CA GLU A 148 -0.78 -2.31 -0.64
C GLU A 148 -0.56 -2.13 -2.15
N PHE A 149 -0.44 -3.24 -2.88
CA PHE A 149 -0.41 -3.20 -4.34
C PHE A 149 -1.79 -2.84 -4.95
N ASP A 150 -1.81 -2.26 -6.15
CA ASP A 150 -3.04 -1.79 -6.79
C ASP A 150 -3.96 -2.94 -7.22
N ALA A 151 -3.39 -3.99 -7.82
CA ALA A 151 -4.15 -5.16 -8.28
C ALA A 151 -3.34 -6.45 -8.15
N GLY A 152 -4.02 -7.58 -7.95
CA GLY A 152 -3.40 -8.89 -8.01
C GLY A 152 -4.39 -9.96 -8.44
N TRP A 153 -3.90 -11.06 -9.00
CA TRP A 153 -4.73 -12.18 -9.43
C TRP A 153 -3.93 -13.48 -9.39
N SER A 154 -4.62 -14.61 -9.36
CA SER A 154 -4.00 -15.92 -9.49
C SER A 154 -4.21 -16.48 -10.90
N ARG A 155 -3.23 -17.22 -11.39
CA ARG A 155 -3.36 -18.04 -12.60
C ARG A 155 -2.57 -19.33 -12.39
N GLY A 156 -3.29 -20.43 -12.15
CA GLY A 156 -2.68 -21.66 -11.68
C GLY A 156 -2.05 -21.46 -10.30
N GLU A 157 -0.78 -21.86 -10.15
CA GLU A 157 -0.01 -21.73 -8.91
C GLU A 157 0.73 -20.38 -8.77
N GLU A 158 0.64 -19.53 -9.79
CA GLU A 158 1.30 -18.22 -9.81
C GLU A 158 0.37 -17.12 -9.29
N VAL A 159 0.93 -16.21 -8.51
CA VAL A 159 0.24 -15.00 -8.06
C VAL A 159 0.89 -13.80 -8.73
N PHE A 160 0.09 -13.08 -9.50
CA PHE A 160 0.45 -11.85 -10.17
C PHE A 160 0.13 -10.67 -9.26
N VAL A 161 1.08 -9.76 -9.14
CA VAL A 161 0.97 -8.56 -8.31
C VAL A 161 1.32 -7.38 -9.21
N ALA A 162 0.46 -6.38 -9.24
CA ALA A 162 0.55 -5.26 -10.17
C ALA A 162 0.53 -3.91 -9.44
N GLU A 163 1.44 -3.04 -9.86
CA GLU A 163 1.42 -1.61 -9.59
C GLU A 163 0.96 -0.89 -10.86
N ILE A 164 0.05 0.07 -10.75
CA ILE A 164 -0.58 0.76 -11.87
C ILE A 164 -0.20 2.24 -11.84
N LYS A 165 0.48 2.73 -12.88
CA LYS A 165 0.90 4.14 -12.99
C LYS A 165 0.21 4.87 -14.14
N SER A 166 -0.43 5.99 -13.79
CA SER A 166 -0.82 7.02 -14.75
C SER A 166 0.41 7.81 -15.18
N LEU A 167 0.60 7.96 -16.49
CA LEU A 167 1.67 8.78 -17.05
C LEU A 167 1.14 10.16 -17.48
N THR A 168 -0.17 10.31 -17.65
CA THR A 168 -0.81 11.59 -17.95
C THR A 168 -0.67 12.56 -16.77
N GLY A 169 -0.29 13.81 -17.08
CA GLY A 169 -0.16 14.89 -16.10
C GLY A 169 1.06 14.79 -15.18
N ALA A 170 1.93 13.79 -15.35
CA ALA A 170 3.07 13.54 -14.47
C ALA A 170 4.41 13.47 -15.23
N ARG A 171 5.52 13.55 -14.48
CA ARG A 171 6.86 13.26 -15.01
C ARG A 171 6.98 11.75 -15.19
N GLU A 172 6.88 11.30 -16.44
CA GLU A 172 6.89 9.87 -16.81
C GLU A 172 8.01 9.09 -16.11
N ASP A 173 9.25 9.57 -16.22
CA ASP A 173 10.40 8.89 -15.61
C ASP A 173 10.29 8.73 -14.09
N GLN A 174 9.73 9.72 -13.42
CA GLN A 174 9.55 9.68 -11.98
C GLN A 174 8.49 8.65 -11.59
N GLN A 175 7.35 8.62 -12.31
CA GLN A 175 6.28 7.67 -12.06
C GLN A 175 6.73 6.23 -12.30
N ILE A 176 7.47 5.99 -13.38
CA ILE A 176 7.99 4.65 -13.67
C ILE A 176 9.02 4.23 -12.63
N ARG A 177 9.95 5.11 -12.21
CA ARG A 177 10.90 4.79 -11.12
C ARG A 177 10.19 4.45 -9.81
N LEU A 178 9.19 5.24 -9.44
CA LEU A 178 8.38 4.98 -8.25
C LEU A 178 7.67 3.63 -8.36
N GLY A 179 7.01 3.36 -9.50
CA GLY A 179 6.33 2.10 -9.73
C GLY A 179 7.26 0.88 -9.66
N ILE A 180 8.45 0.97 -10.26
CA ILE A 180 9.49 -0.08 -10.16
C ILE A 180 9.91 -0.28 -8.69
N GLY A 181 10.19 0.81 -7.97
CA GLY A 181 10.59 0.71 -6.56
C GLY A 181 9.54 0.04 -5.69
N GLN A 182 8.28 0.44 -5.83
CA GLN A 182 7.15 -0.13 -5.10
C GLN A 182 6.96 -1.61 -5.42
N ILE A 183 6.89 -2.00 -6.70
CA ILE A 183 6.61 -3.39 -7.06
C ILE A 183 7.74 -4.33 -6.64
N LEU A 184 8.99 -3.87 -6.69
CA LEU A 184 10.14 -4.64 -6.20
C LEU A 184 10.08 -4.83 -4.68
N ASP A 185 9.71 -3.79 -3.93
CA ASP A 185 9.54 -3.87 -2.47
C ASP A 185 8.40 -4.83 -2.09
N TYR A 186 7.21 -4.67 -2.69
CA TYR A 186 6.07 -5.55 -2.44
C TYR A 186 6.41 -7.01 -2.75
N THR A 187 7.10 -7.24 -3.87
CA THR A 187 7.51 -8.58 -4.29
C THR A 187 8.52 -9.18 -3.33
N HIS A 188 9.48 -8.40 -2.84
CA HIS A 188 10.44 -8.86 -1.84
C HIS A 188 9.74 -9.25 -0.53
N GLN A 189 8.82 -8.42 -0.04
CA GLN A 189 8.03 -8.70 1.16
C GLN A 189 7.19 -9.97 1.00
N LEU A 190 6.48 -10.10 -0.14
CA LEU A 190 5.64 -11.26 -0.42
C LEU A 190 6.44 -12.55 -0.58
N ARG A 191 7.58 -12.54 -1.29
CA ARG A 191 8.45 -13.73 -1.41
C ARG A 191 9.02 -14.16 -0.06
N THR A 192 9.27 -13.20 0.83
CA THR A 192 9.74 -13.49 2.19
C THR A 192 8.64 -14.11 3.06
N ALA A 193 7.41 -13.59 2.95
CA ALA A 193 6.26 -14.09 3.72
C ALA A 193 5.68 -15.40 3.16
N PHE A 194 5.80 -15.62 1.85
CA PHE A 194 5.21 -16.74 1.10
C PHE A 194 6.27 -17.42 0.20
N PRO A 195 7.27 -18.09 0.79
CA PRO A 195 8.42 -18.62 0.05
C PRO A 195 8.06 -19.72 -0.95
N SER A 196 6.93 -20.40 -0.77
CA SER A 196 6.44 -21.44 -1.69
C SER A 196 5.54 -20.89 -2.81
N THR A 197 5.19 -19.60 -2.79
CA THR A 197 4.32 -18.99 -3.79
C THR A 197 5.14 -18.31 -4.87
N VAL A 198 4.85 -18.60 -6.15
CA VAL A 198 5.50 -17.94 -7.28
C VAL A 198 4.89 -16.56 -7.49
N ILE A 199 5.61 -15.51 -7.07
CA ILE A 199 5.19 -14.11 -7.24
C ILE A 199 5.70 -13.53 -8.56
N ARG A 200 4.78 -13.10 -9.41
CA ARG A 200 5.02 -12.45 -10.70
C ARG A 200 4.75 -10.94 -10.61
N PRO A 201 5.79 -10.09 -10.48
CA PRO A 201 5.60 -8.65 -10.46
C PRO A 201 5.26 -8.09 -11.84
N ILE A 202 4.30 -7.17 -11.88
CA ILE A 202 3.90 -6.45 -13.08
C ILE A 202 3.86 -4.95 -12.78
N LEU A 203 4.41 -4.15 -13.69
CA LEU A 203 4.15 -2.71 -13.74
C LEU A 203 3.21 -2.46 -14.93
N VAL A 204 2.04 -1.92 -14.63
CA VAL A 204 1.02 -1.56 -15.61
C VAL A 204 1.02 -0.06 -15.80
N LEU A 205 1.17 0.39 -17.03
CA LEU A 205 1.13 1.81 -17.38
C LEU A 205 -0.19 2.15 -18.10
N GLU A 206 -0.68 3.36 -17.90
CA GLU A 206 -1.83 3.89 -18.65
C GLU A 206 -1.59 3.89 -20.16
N LYS A 207 -0.35 4.11 -20.60
CA LYS A 207 0.07 4.21 -22.00
C LYS A 207 1.51 3.72 -22.16
N PRO A 208 1.99 3.38 -23.37
CA PRO A 208 3.37 2.99 -23.57
C PRO A 208 4.33 4.10 -23.10
N PRO A 209 5.46 3.75 -22.46
CA PRO A 209 6.46 4.73 -22.10
C PRO A 209 7.10 5.31 -23.37
N SER A 210 7.50 6.56 -23.31
CA SER A 210 8.14 7.29 -24.40
C SER A 210 9.55 6.76 -24.70
N ASP A 211 10.23 6.23 -23.68
CA ASP A 211 11.59 5.71 -23.78
C ASP A 211 11.61 4.17 -23.65
N ALA A 212 12.08 3.50 -24.69
CA ALA A 212 12.17 2.04 -24.76
C ALA A 212 13.09 1.43 -23.70
N ARG A 213 14.00 2.22 -23.09
CA ARG A 213 14.87 1.73 -22.01
C ARG A 213 14.10 1.17 -20.82
N TRP A 214 12.86 1.62 -20.61
CA TRP A 214 12.02 1.13 -19.51
C TRP A 214 11.66 -0.34 -19.67
N ALA A 215 11.44 -0.81 -20.90
CA ALA A 215 11.21 -2.22 -21.17
C ALA A 215 12.46 -3.06 -20.87
N ALA A 216 13.65 -2.61 -21.32
CA ALA A 216 14.91 -3.29 -21.05
C ALA A 216 15.24 -3.34 -19.56
N LEU A 217 14.99 -2.24 -18.82
CA LEU A 217 15.20 -2.20 -17.38
C LEU A 217 14.25 -3.18 -16.66
N ALA A 218 12.96 -3.15 -17.00
CA ALA A 218 11.97 -4.05 -16.39
C ALA A 218 12.36 -5.52 -16.59
N ASP A 219 12.74 -5.90 -17.82
CA ASP A 219 13.19 -7.25 -18.13
C ASP A 219 14.43 -7.67 -17.31
N SER A 220 15.44 -6.80 -17.21
CA SER A 220 16.67 -7.07 -16.46
C SER A 220 16.47 -7.32 -14.96
N VAL A 221 15.35 -6.86 -14.38
CA VAL A 221 14.99 -7.09 -12.96
C VAL A 221 13.88 -8.13 -12.80
N GLY A 222 13.46 -8.81 -13.88
CA GLY A 222 12.40 -9.81 -13.86
C GLY A 222 11.01 -9.23 -13.59
N LEU A 223 10.80 -7.95 -13.94
CA LEU A 223 9.52 -7.24 -13.87
C LEU A 223 8.85 -7.27 -15.25
N ARG A 224 7.59 -7.70 -15.31
CA ARG A 224 6.82 -7.57 -16.55
C ARG A 224 6.29 -6.15 -16.68
N LEU A 225 6.60 -5.48 -17.78
CA LEU A 225 6.05 -4.17 -18.12
C LEU A 225 4.93 -4.32 -19.15
N THR A 226 3.78 -3.71 -18.90
CA THR A 226 2.66 -3.71 -19.84
C THR A 226 1.87 -2.41 -19.75
N TRP A 227 0.95 -2.16 -20.69
CA TRP A 227 0.18 -0.92 -20.72
C TRP A 227 -1.20 -1.08 -21.34
N ALA A 228 -2.12 -0.18 -20.97
CA ALA A 228 -3.43 -0.11 -21.58
C ALA A 228 -3.34 0.40 -23.04
N PRO A 229 -4.36 0.10 -23.87
CA PRO A 229 -5.48 -0.82 -23.60
C PRO A 229 -5.15 -2.29 -23.88
N GLY A 230 -3.96 -2.58 -24.41
CA GLY A 230 -3.63 -3.91 -24.95
C GLY A 230 -3.18 -4.93 -23.90
N PHE A 231 -2.57 -4.48 -22.81
CA PHE A 231 -2.06 -5.30 -21.71
C PHE A 231 -1.27 -6.53 -22.21
N SER A 232 -0.41 -6.33 -23.22
CA SER A 232 0.33 -7.42 -23.85
C SER A 232 1.13 -8.22 -22.83
N GLY A 233 1.04 -9.54 -22.93
CA GLY A 233 1.77 -10.47 -22.08
C GLY A 233 1.12 -10.77 -20.74
N ILE A 234 -0.13 -10.33 -20.47
CA ILE A 234 -0.90 -10.75 -19.29
C ILE A 234 -2.31 -11.26 -19.62
#